data_AF-A0A7C5IW91-F1
#
_entry.id   AF-A0A7C5IW91-F1
#
_cell.length_a   1.000
_cell.length_b   1.000
_cell.length_c   1.000
_cell.angle_alpha   90.00
_cell.angle_beta   90.00
_cell.angle_gamma   90.00
#
_symmetry.space_group_name_H-M   'P 1'
#
loop_
_entity.id
_entity.type
_entity.pdbx_description
1 polymer ?
#
loop_
_entity_poly.entity_id
_entity_poly.type
_entity_poly.pdbx_seq_one_letter_code
_entity_poly.pdbx_strand_id
1 'polypeptide(L)'
;GNIKPVMSSFDCKMIDIFPTSRQPMRGFVEKMKALEQSDPEILSISAIHGFMAGDVPEMGTHMVVLTNNNREKGDRVAKQLGMELFGMRGNNLFPQLSPAEAVSVAVAEQKRPVVMADVWDNPGGGTAGDATIILEEVLRQNVTNAAFGTIWDPIAVQICIAAGEGAEIPLRFGAKSAPGTGSPIDARVRVRRIVRDAHMRFGQSMVPFGDAVVIEFDGIEVVLNSTRAQCFDASLFATMGIEAKSKRLLVIKSTNHFFDSFDRIASRIIYCSAGTPYPNEPRTTPYLKAPRDIWPLVDNPHEKAE
;
A
#
# COMPACT_ATOMS: atom_id res chain seq x y z
N GLY A 1 -22.86 -10.33 -33.55
CA GLY A 1 -21.39 -10.22 -33.66
C GLY A 1 -20.80 -11.58 -34.00
N ASN A 2 -19.66 -11.61 -34.70
CA ASN A 2 -19.03 -12.86 -35.18
C ASN A 2 -18.28 -13.66 -34.10
N ILE A 3 -18.18 -13.13 -32.88
CA ILE A 3 -17.50 -13.75 -31.74
C ILE A 3 -18.54 -14.35 -30.80
N LYS A 4 -18.30 -15.57 -30.31
CA LYS A 4 -19.08 -16.25 -29.27
C LYS A 4 -18.19 -16.43 -28.04
N PRO A 5 -18.08 -15.43 -27.15
CA PRO A 5 -17.15 -15.47 -26.03
C PRO A 5 -17.56 -16.56 -25.02
N VAL A 6 -16.60 -17.37 -24.60
CA VAL A 6 -16.76 -18.40 -23.58
C VAL A 6 -15.74 -18.17 -22.47
N MET A 7 -16.23 -18.04 -21.23
CA MET A 7 -15.40 -17.79 -20.05
C MET A 7 -15.04 -19.10 -19.36
N SER A 8 -13.76 -19.27 -19.08
CA SER A 8 -13.18 -20.37 -18.31
C SER A 8 -12.45 -19.79 -17.10
N SER A 9 -12.51 -20.45 -15.96
CA SER A 9 -11.89 -19.97 -14.73
C SER A 9 -11.20 -21.10 -13.98
N PHE A 10 -10.05 -20.79 -13.37
CA PHE A 10 -9.32 -21.70 -12.50
C PHE A 10 -9.02 -21.02 -11.16
N ASP A 11 -9.48 -21.64 -10.07
CA ASP A 11 -9.14 -21.25 -8.70
C ASP A 11 -7.70 -21.69 -8.38
N CYS A 12 -6.83 -20.73 -8.12
CA CYS A 12 -5.42 -21.01 -7.80
C CYS A 12 -5.25 -21.53 -6.37
N LYS A 13 -6.32 -21.51 -5.55
CA LYS A 13 -6.33 -21.90 -4.14
C LYS A 13 -5.25 -21.19 -3.33
N MET A 14 -5.11 -19.88 -3.52
CA MET A 14 -4.14 -19.09 -2.77
C MET A 14 -4.58 -17.64 -2.64
N ILE A 15 -4.00 -16.94 -1.68
CA ILE A 15 -3.98 -15.48 -1.61
C ILE A 15 -2.54 -15.02 -1.38
N ASP A 16 -2.06 -14.11 -2.23
CA ASP A 16 -0.70 -13.56 -2.16
C ASP A 16 -0.69 -12.14 -2.74
N ILE A 17 0.47 -11.48 -2.74
CA ILE A 17 0.68 -10.15 -3.30
C ILE A 17 1.47 -10.28 -4.60
N PHE A 18 0.97 -9.69 -5.69
CA PHE A 18 1.51 -9.86 -7.04
C PHE A 18 1.96 -8.51 -7.66
N PRO A 19 3.14 -7.97 -7.30
CA PRO A 19 3.65 -6.74 -7.89
C PRO A 19 4.10 -6.97 -9.34
N THR A 20 3.35 -6.42 -10.29
CA THR A 20 3.52 -6.69 -11.74
C THR A 20 4.66 -5.95 -12.41
N SER A 21 5.37 -5.06 -11.70
CA SER A 21 6.48 -4.27 -12.24
C SER A 21 7.84 -4.97 -12.17
N ARG A 22 7.93 -6.14 -11.51
CA ARG A 22 9.20 -6.85 -11.25
C ARG A 22 9.07 -8.35 -11.47
N GLN A 23 10.20 -9.04 -11.59
CA GLN A 23 10.20 -10.50 -11.65
C GLN A 23 9.78 -11.12 -10.30
N PRO A 24 9.10 -12.28 -10.31
CA PRO A 24 8.71 -13.06 -11.50
C PRO A 24 7.43 -12.57 -12.20
N MET A 25 6.62 -11.75 -11.52
CA MET A 25 5.28 -11.36 -12.00
C MET A 25 5.27 -10.56 -13.30
N ARG A 26 6.31 -9.74 -13.56
CA ARG A 26 6.46 -9.03 -14.84
C ARG A 26 6.54 -10.03 -16.01
N GLY A 27 7.36 -11.07 -15.87
CA GLY A 27 7.46 -12.13 -16.88
C GLY A 27 6.16 -12.91 -17.05
N PHE A 28 5.44 -13.16 -15.95
CA PHE A 28 4.11 -13.78 -16.02
C PHE A 28 3.10 -12.92 -16.80
N VAL A 29 3.07 -11.59 -16.57
CA VAL A 29 2.21 -10.65 -17.31
C VAL A 29 2.61 -10.58 -18.79
N GLU A 30 3.91 -10.53 -19.10
CA GLU A 30 4.41 -10.56 -20.49
C GLU A 30 3.95 -11.83 -21.22
N LYS A 31 4.00 -12.99 -20.54
CA LYS A 31 3.51 -14.26 -21.09
C LYS A 31 2.01 -14.25 -21.37
N MET A 32 1.19 -13.74 -20.45
CA MET A 32 -0.27 -13.63 -20.67
C MET A 32 -0.56 -12.79 -21.92
N LYS A 33 0.09 -11.61 -22.04
CA LYS A 33 -0.06 -10.74 -23.21
C LYS A 33 0.40 -11.40 -24.51
N ALA A 34 1.50 -12.15 -24.47
CA ALA A 34 1.99 -12.86 -25.64
C ALA A 34 1.01 -13.95 -26.11
N LEU A 35 0.35 -14.65 -25.19
CA LEU A 35 -0.69 -15.62 -25.52
C LEU A 35 -1.93 -14.96 -26.16
N GLU A 36 -2.41 -13.85 -25.59
CA GLU A 36 -3.51 -13.07 -26.18
C GLU A 36 -3.20 -12.58 -27.60
N GLN A 37 -1.94 -12.24 -27.89
CA GLN A 37 -1.52 -11.72 -29.19
C GLN A 37 -1.28 -12.83 -30.23
N SER A 38 -0.79 -14.00 -29.80
CA SER A 38 -0.36 -15.07 -30.71
C SER A 38 -1.45 -16.09 -31.03
N ASP A 39 -2.49 -16.18 -30.19
CA ASP A 39 -3.54 -17.17 -30.32
C ASP A 39 -4.92 -16.53 -30.57
N PRO A 40 -5.44 -16.54 -31.81
CA PRO A 40 -6.69 -15.85 -32.15
C PRO A 40 -7.94 -16.46 -31.53
N GLU A 41 -7.87 -17.66 -30.94
CA GLU A 41 -8.99 -18.22 -30.19
C GLU A 41 -9.05 -17.70 -28.75
N ILE A 42 -7.96 -17.11 -28.24
CA ILE A 42 -7.90 -16.47 -26.91
C ILE A 42 -8.26 -14.99 -27.07
N LEU A 43 -9.36 -14.59 -26.46
CA LEU A 43 -9.87 -13.22 -26.51
C LEU A 43 -9.30 -12.36 -25.38
N SER A 44 -9.08 -12.95 -24.19
CA SER A 44 -8.47 -12.28 -23.05
C SER A 44 -8.04 -13.27 -21.97
N ILE A 45 -7.01 -12.91 -21.22
CA ILE A 45 -6.50 -13.60 -20.03
C ILE A 45 -6.41 -12.58 -18.90
N SER A 46 -6.94 -12.92 -17.72
CA SER A 46 -6.90 -12.08 -16.54
C SER A 46 -6.47 -12.88 -15.32
N ALA A 47 -5.50 -12.35 -14.57
CA ALA A 47 -5.17 -12.81 -13.23
C ALA A 47 -5.93 -11.96 -12.21
N ILE A 48 -6.90 -12.56 -11.54
CA ILE A 48 -7.67 -11.94 -10.46
C ILE A 48 -6.92 -12.21 -9.17
N HIS A 49 -6.24 -11.20 -8.62
CA HIS A 49 -5.33 -11.37 -7.48
C HIS A 49 -6.04 -11.76 -6.18
N GLY A 50 -7.30 -11.35 -6.02
CA GLY A 50 -8.00 -11.38 -4.73
C GLY A 50 -7.62 -10.17 -3.87
N PHE A 51 -8.18 -10.12 -2.65
CA PHE A 51 -7.91 -9.06 -1.69
C PHE A 51 -7.85 -9.67 -0.29
N MET A 52 -6.66 -9.76 0.30
CA MET A 52 -6.46 -10.48 1.56
C MET A 52 -7.15 -9.85 2.78
N ALA A 53 -7.56 -8.58 2.70
CA ALA A 53 -8.42 -7.97 3.72
C ALA A 53 -9.92 -8.24 3.49
N GLY A 54 -10.30 -8.83 2.36
CA GLY A 54 -11.68 -9.18 2.04
C GLY A 54 -12.07 -10.54 2.62
N ASP A 55 -12.69 -10.55 3.79
CA ASP A 55 -13.23 -11.77 4.40
C ASP A 55 -14.55 -12.20 3.73
N VAL A 56 -14.44 -12.86 2.58
CA VAL A 56 -15.56 -13.35 1.75
C VAL A 56 -15.34 -14.79 1.30
N PRO A 57 -16.41 -15.57 1.02
CA PRO A 57 -16.28 -16.96 0.56
C PRO A 57 -15.50 -17.13 -0.74
N GLU A 58 -15.42 -16.09 -1.57
CA GLU A 58 -14.70 -16.08 -2.84
C GLU A 58 -13.26 -15.55 -2.72
N MET A 59 -12.75 -15.33 -1.50
CA MET A 59 -11.40 -14.81 -1.29
C MET A 59 -10.36 -15.78 -1.87
N GLY A 60 -9.61 -15.31 -2.85
CA GLY A 60 -8.52 -16.07 -3.45
C GLY A 60 -8.10 -15.50 -4.80
N THR A 61 -7.06 -16.11 -5.37
CA THR A 61 -6.53 -15.80 -6.69
C THR A 61 -7.17 -16.70 -7.74
N HIS A 62 -7.67 -16.12 -8.82
CA HIS A 62 -8.26 -16.86 -9.94
C HIS A 62 -7.63 -16.47 -11.27
N MET A 63 -7.43 -17.46 -12.15
CA MET A 63 -7.17 -17.21 -13.56
C MET A 63 -8.47 -17.25 -14.34
N VAL A 64 -8.71 -16.25 -15.17
CA VAL A 64 -9.87 -16.16 -16.06
C VAL A 64 -9.39 -16.08 -17.50
N VAL A 65 -9.91 -16.94 -18.37
CA VAL A 65 -9.57 -16.99 -19.79
C VAL A 65 -10.85 -16.93 -20.61
N LEU A 66 -10.93 -15.96 -21.51
CA LEU A 66 -12.01 -15.84 -22.48
C LEU A 66 -11.53 -16.39 -23.82
N THR A 67 -12.32 -17.27 -24.42
CA THR A 67 -12.06 -17.83 -25.75
C THR A 67 -13.22 -17.58 -26.71
N ASN A 68 -12.98 -17.71 -28.01
CA ASN A 68 -14.05 -17.71 -29.00
C ASN A 68 -14.60 -19.13 -29.21
N ASN A 69 -15.73 -19.44 -28.59
CA ASN A 69 -16.46 -20.71 -28.72
C ASN A 69 -15.65 -21.98 -28.38
N ASN A 70 -14.61 -21.87 -27.54
CA ASN A 70 -13.72 -22.99 -27.22
C ASN A 70 -13.49 -23.11 -25.70
N ARG A 71 -14.45 -23.70 -24.98
CA ARG A 71 -14.37 -23.91 -23.52
C ARG A 71 -13.17 -24.75 -23.12
N GLU A 72 -12.94 -25.87 -23.81
CA GLU A 72 -11.88 -26.82 -23.46
C GLU A 72 -10.49 -26.17 -23.49
N LYS A 73 -10.22 -25.36 -24.52
CA LYS A 73 -8.99 -24.56 -24.59
C LYS A 73 -8.89 -23.57 -23.44
N GLY A 74 -9.97 -22.87 -23.13
CA GLY A 74 -10.02 -21.90 -22.04
C GLY A 74 -9.71 -22.55 -20.69
N ASP A 75 -10.36 -23.68 -20.38
CA ASP A 75 -10.16 -24.42 -19.12
C ASP A 75 -8.70 -24.92 -19.00
N ARG A 76 -8.12 -25.43 -20.08
CA ARG A 76 -6.71 -25.88 -20.12
C ARG A 76 -5.74 -24.72 -19.87
N VAL A 77 -5.92 -23.59 -20.55
CA VAL A 77 -5.03 -22.42 -20.40
C VAL A 77 -5.18 -21.81 -19.01
N ALA A 78 -6.40 -21.69 -18.49
CA ALA A 78 -6.67 -21.16 -17.15
C ALA A 78 -5.97 -22.01 -16.07
N LYS A 79 -6.09 -23.34 -16.16
CA LYS A 79 -5.40 -24.27 -15.26
C LYS A 79 -3.89 -24.20 -15.38
N GLN A 80 -3.35 -24.17 -16.61
CA GLN A 80 -1.91 -24.07 -16.83
C GLN A 80 -1.32 -22.82 -16.19
N LEU A 81 -1.89 -21.65 -16.49
CA LEU A 81 -1.41 -20.38 -15.95
C LEU A 81 -1.66 -20.26 -14.46
N GLY A 82 -2.77 -20.81 -13.96
CA GLY A 82 -3.09 -20.76 -12.53
C GLY A 82 -2.15 -21.61 -11.67
N MET A 83 -1.79 -22.81 -12.14
CA MET A 83 -0.80 -23.64 -11.46
C MET A 83 0.61 -23.06 -11.54
N GLU A 84 0.95 -22.40 -12.65
CA GLU A 84 2.22 -21.66 -12.77
C GLU A 84 2.28 -20.49 -11.79
N LEU A 85 1.21 -19.68 -11.71
CA LEU A 85 1.10 -18.58 -10.76
C LEU A 85 1.16 -19.10 -9.31
N PHE A 86 0.48 -20.21 -9.01
CA PHE A 86 0.57 -20.90 -7.72
C PHE A 86 1.99 -21.37 -7.39
N GLY A 87 2.77 -21.80 -8.39
CA GLY A 87 4.19 -22.12 -8.24
C GLY A 87 5.06 -20.92 -7.85
N MET A 88 4.60 -19.69 -8.09
CA MET A 88 5.31 -18.45 -7.74
C MET A 88 4.98 -17.94 -6.33
N ARG A 89 4.03 -18.54 -5.61
CA ARG A 89 3.56 -18.09 -4.29
C ARG A 89 4.70 -17.90 -3.28
N GLY A 90 4.60 -16.87 -2.43
CA GLY A 90 5.55 -16.58 -1.35
C GLY A 90 6.88 -15.96 -1.80
N ASN A 91 7.11 -15.77 -3.10
CA ASN A 91 8.36 -15.22 -3.64
C ASN A 91 8.20 -13.81 -4.22
N ASN A 92 7.03 -13.17 -4.02
CA ASN A 92 6.64 -11.97 -4.75
C ASN A 92 6.78 -10.67 -3.93
N LEU A 93 6.77 -10.77 -2.60
CA LEU A 93 6.79 -9.62 -1.70
C LEU A 93 8.16 -8.92 -1.67
N PHE A 94 8.14 -7.59 -1.56
CA PHE A 94 9.35 -6.83 -1.30
C PHE A 94 9.93 -7.22 0.06
N PRO A 95 11.27 -7.29 0.20
CA PRO A 95 11.88 -7.31 1.52
C PRO A 95 11.43 -6.07 2.29
N GLN A 96 10.80 -6.30 3.44
CA GLN A 96 10.35 -5.25 4.34
C GLN A 96 11.25 -5.26 5.58
N LEU A 97 11.57 -4.06 6.06
CA LEU A 97 12.29 -3.90 7.32
C LEU A 97 11.29 -3.67 8.45
N SER A 98 11.67 -4.07 9.67
CA SER A 98 10.95 -3.63 10.85
C SER A 98 11.08 -2.10 11.01
N PRO A 99 10.18 -1.43 11.75
CA PRO A 99 10.26 0.03 11.95
C PRO A 99 11.62 0.48 12.46
N ALA A 100 12.18 -0.21 13.46
CA ALA A 100 13.47 0.14 14.05
C ALA A 100 14.61 0.04 13.03
N GLU A 101 14.68 -1.07 12.30
CA GLU A 101 15.69 -1.27 11.25
C GLU A 101 15.51 -0.28 10.11
N ALA A 102 14.28 -0.04 9.67
CA ALA A 102 13.97 0.89 8.59
C ALA A 102 14.46 2.30 8.93
N VAL A 103 14.19 2.79 10.15
CA VAL A 103 14.64 4.11 10.61
C VAL A 103 16.16 4.14 10.73
N SER A 104 16.78 3.13 11.34
CA SER A 104 18.25 3.06 11.48
C SER A 104 18.97 3.04 10.12
N VAL A 105 18.45 2.28 9.15
CA VAL A 105 18.99 2.25 7.79
C VAL A 105 18.79 3.59 7.08
N ALA A 106 17.63 4.22 7.24
CA ALA A 106 17.36 5.52 6.64
C ALA A 106 18.28 6.63 7.15
N VAL A 107 18.59 6.66 8.45
CA VAL A 107 19.44 7.71 9.03
C VAL A 107 20.92 7.53 8.72
N ALA A 108 21.36 6.29 8.51
CA ALA A 108 22.73 5.94 8.12
C ALA A 108 23.04 6.30 6.65
N GLU A 109 22.00 6.48 5.82
CA GLU A 109 22.16 6.86 4.43
C GLU A 109 22.71 8.29 4.30
N GLN A 110 23.76 8.44 3.48
CA GLN A 110 24.43 9.72 3.29
C GLN A 110 23.68 10.61 2.30
N LYS A 111 23.12 9.99 1.26
CA LYS A 111 22.29 10.67 0.26
C LYS A 111 20.88 10.85 0.80
N ARG A 112 20.21 11.91 0.37
CA ARG A 112 18.91 12.34 0.88
C ARG A 112 18.03 12.90 -0.25
N PRO A 113 16.70 12.90 -0.09
CA PRO A 113 15.93 12.24 0.98
C PRO A 113 15.95 10.71 0.86
N VAL A 114 15.82 10.01 1.99
CA VAL A 114 15.35 8.62 2.00
C VAL A 114 13.83 8.64 2.07
N VAL A 115 13.16 7.80 1.29
CA VAL A 115 11.70 7.62 1.35
C VAL A 115 11.41 6.30 2.04
N MET A 116 10.63 6.34 3.12
CA MET A 116 10.15 5.16 3.82
C MET A 116 8.64 5.03 3.60
N ALA A 117 8.24 3.90 3.05
CA ALA A 117 6.85 3.56 2.83
C ALA A 117 6.35 2.66 3.96
N ASP A 118 5.36 3.13 4.71
CA ASP A 118 4.52 2.30 5.56
C ASP A 118 3.57 1.51 4.68
N VAL A 119 3.85 0.21 4.57
CA VAL A 119 3.18 -0.68 3.62
C VAL A 119 1.77 -1.03 4.08
N TRP A 120 1.58 -1.16 5.40
CA TRP A 120 0.39 -1.79 5.97
C TRP A 120 -0.61 -0.80 6.53
N ASP A 121 -0.21 0.41 6.90
CA ASP A 121 -1.18 1.49 7.12
C ASP A 121 -1.44 2.30 5.84
N ASN A 122 -1.81 1.62 4.76
CA ASN A 122 -2.14 2.26 3.49
C ASN A 122 -3.67 2.40 3.29
N PRO A 123 -4.24 3.62 3.26
CA PRO A 123 -5.67 3.83 3.00
C PRO A 123 -6.17 3.25 1.67
N GLY A 124 -5.29 3.10 0.67
CA GLY A 124 -5.64 2.42 -0.58
C GLY A 124 -5.95 0.93 -0.40
N GLY A 125 -5.43 0.32 0.67
CA GLY A 125 -5.78 -1.04 1.13
C GLY A 125 -6.94 -1.06 2.12
N GLY A 126 -7.61 0.07 2.39
CA GLY A 126 -8.77 0.13 3.28
C GLY A 126 -8.47 0.44 4.75
N THR A 127 -7.21 0.73 5.12
CA THR A 127 -6.90 1.20 6.48
C THR A 127 -7.22 2.69 6.66
N ALA A 128 -7.07 3.20 7.89
CA ALA A 128 -7.32 4.59 8.20
C ALA A 128 -6.19 5.54 7.74
N GLY A 129 -4.93 5.10 7.80
CA GLY A 129 -3.78 5.96 7.53
C GLY A 129 -3.32 6.78 8.74
N ASP A 130 -3.77 6.44 9.96
CA ASP A 130 -3.48 7.18 11.18
C ASP A 130 -2.35 6.60 12.04
N ALA A 131 -1.73 5.49 11.64
CA ALA A 131 -0.69 4.83 12.43
C ALA A 131 0.53 5.72 12.70
N THR A 132 1.06 5.61 13.91
CA THR A 132 2.18 6.42 14.43
C THR A 132 3.43 5.59 14.72
N ILE A 133 3.44 4.28 14.49
CA ILE A 133 4.55 3.37 14.85
C ILE A 133 5.90 3.85 14.28
N ILE A 134 5.95 4.26 13.01
CA ILE A 134 7.18 4.80 12.43
C ILE A 134 7.54 6.15 13.06
N LEU A 135 6.55 6.97 13.41
CA LEU A 135 6.78 8.26 14.07
C LEU A 135 7.34 8.07 15.49
N GLU A 136 6.79 7.13 16.27
CA GLU A 136 7.33 6.74 17.58
C GLU A 136 8.80 6.32 17.46
N GLU A 137 9.12 5.55 16.43
CA GLU A 137 10.48 5.06 16.19
C GLU A 137 11.45 6.18 15.75
N VAL A 138 10.99 7.10 14.90
CA VAL A 138 11.71 8.32 14.52
C VAL A 138 12.02 9.17 15.76
N LEU A 139 11.06 9.34 16.66
CA LEU A 139 11.25 10.06 17.93
C LEU A 139 12.23 9.32 18.85
N ARG A 140 12.07 8.00 19.00
CA ARG A 140 12.95 7.15 19.82
C ARG A 140 14.42 7.22 19.38
N GLN A 141 14.66 7.30 18.06
CA GLN A 141 15.99 7.44 17.49
C GLN A 141 16.46 8.91 17.34
N ASN A 142 15.71 9.88 17.88
CA ASN A 142 16.00 11.32 17.82
C ASN A 142 16.24 11.85 16.40
N VAL A 143 15.47 11.33 15.44
CA VAL A 143 15.60 11.70 14.03
C VAL A 143 14.95 13.06 13.80
N THR A 144 15.75 14.00 13.30
CA THR A 144 15.29 15.33 12.90
C THR A 144 15.37 15.52 11.38
N ASN A 145 14.79 16.60 10.88
CA ASN A 145 14.64 16.90 9.45
C ASN A 145 13.88 15.78 8.69
N ALA A 146 12.83 15.25 9.32
CA ALA A 146 11.92 14.28 8.75
C ALA A 146 10.57 14.94 8.39
N ALA A 147 9.88 14.41 7.38
CA ALA A 147 8.52 14.80 7.07
C ALA A 147 7.61 13.58 6.87
N PHE A 148 6.41 13.63 7.45
CA PHE A 148 5.37 12.60 7.30
C PHE A 148 4.29 13.11 6.36
N GLY A 149 4.01 12.35 5.30
CA GLY A 149 3.15 12.77 4.21
C GLY A 149 1.66 12.83 4.57
N THR A 150 1.14 11.90 5.37
CA THR A 150 -0.24 11.95 5.87
C THR A 150 -0.37 11.13 7.16
N ILE A 151 -1.01 11.69 8.17
CA ILE A 151 -1.59 10.98 9.30
C ILE A 151 -3.05 11.42 9.40
N TRP A 152 -3.97 10.49 9.15
CA TRP A 152 -5.40 10.80 9.16
C TRP A 152 -5.88 11.10 10.58
N ASP A 153 -6.23 12.35 10.85
CA ASP A 153 -6.76 12.79 12.14
C ASP A 153 -7.64 14.03 11.96
N PRO A 154 -8.90 13.87 11.54
CA PRO A 154 -9.79 14.99 11.25
C PRO A 154 -10.04 15.89 12.47
N ILE A 155 -9.95 15.33 13.69
CA ILE A 155 -10.15 16.10 14.93
C ILE A 155 -8.94 16.98 15.19
N ALA A 156 -7.72 16.45 15.08
CA ALA A 156 -6.50 17.24 15.24
C ALA A 156 -6.40 18.33 14.16
N VAL A 157 -6.80 18.04 12.92
CA VAL A 157 -6.92 19.03 11.84
C VAL A 157 -7.84 20.20 12.26
N GLN A 158 -9.04 19.91 12.77
CA GLN A 158 -9.98 20.95 13.22
C GLN A 158 -9.42 21.80 14.36
N ILE A 159 -8.72 21.19 15.32
CA ILE A 159 -8.07 21.89 16.43
C ILE A 159 -7.00 22.85 15.88
N CYS A 160 -6.12 22.37 14.99
CA CYS A 160 -5.08 23.21 14.40
C CYS A 160 -5.67 24.34 13.55
N ILE A 161 -6.74 24.08 12.81
CA ILE A 161 -7.45 25.10 12.04
C ILE A 161 -8.03 26.19 12.94
N ALA A 162 -8.64 25.80 14.06
CA ALA A 162 -9.19 26.74 15.03
C ALA A 162 -8.10 27.57 15.73
N ALA A 163 -6.93 26.96 15.98
CA ALA A 163 -5.78 27.65 16.58
C ALA A 163 -5.10 28.64 15.61
N GLY A 164 -5.06 28.30 14.32
CA GLY A 164 -4.48 29.13 13.26
C GLY A 164 -2.98 28.88 13.02
N GLU A 165 -2.49 29.31 11.84
CA GLU A 165 -1.06 29.23 11.51
C GLU A 165 -0.22 30.07 12.47
N GLY A 166 0.94 29.55 12.86
CA GLY A 166 1.85 30.14 13.83
C GLY A 166 1.53 29.81 15.30
N ALA A 167 0.34 29.26 15.60
CA ALA A 167 -0.02 28.87 16.96
C ALA A 167 0.83 27.71 17.49
N GLU A 168 1.16 27.77 18.77
CA GLU A 168 1.81 26.68 19.51
C GLU A 168 0.85 26.09 20.53
N ILE A 169 0.51 24.82 20.37
CA ILE A 169 -0.52 24.15 21.17
C ILE A 169 -0.06 22.77 21.63
N PRO A 170 -0.46 22.30 22.82
CA PRO A 170 -0.42 20.88 23.14
C PRO A 170 -1.43 20.16 22.23
N LEU A 171 -1.00 19.10 21.55
CA LEU A 171 -1.83 18.34 20.63
C LEU A 171 -1.59 16.84 20.80
N ARG A 172 -2.68 16.08 20.84
CA ARG A 172 -2.70 14.62 20.76
C ARG A 172 -3.17 14.19 19.37
N PHE A 173 -2.37 13.46 18.61
CA PHE A 173 -2.70 13.09 17.22
C PHE A 173 -2.27 11.68 16.81
N GLY A 174 -2.95 11.13 15.80
CA GLY A 174 -2.68 9.80 15.21
C GLY A 174 -3.06 8.62 16.12
N ALA A 175 -3.10 7.42 15.55
CA ALA A 175 -3.34 6.12 16.18
C ALA A 175 -4.58 6.07 17.11
N LYS A 176 -5.70 6.62 16.62
CA LYS A 176 -6.99 6.66 17.33
C LYS A 176 -8.02 5.71 16.73
N SER A 177 -7.79 5.21 15.51
CA SER A 177 -8.82 4.56 14.71
C SER A 177 -8.98 3.06 15.00
N ALA A 178 -7.87 2.36 15.27
CA ALA A 178 -7.84 0.91 15.39
C ALA A 178 -6.63 0.40 16.20
N PRO A 179 -6.70 -0.82 16.77
CA PRO A 179 -5.54 -1.49 17.36
C PRO A 179 -4.40 -1.70 16.36
N GLY A 180 -3.18 -1.92 16.86
CA GLY A 180 -2.03 -2.22 16.01
C GLY A 180 -1.52 -1.06 15.16
N THR A 181 -1.97 0.18 15.43
CA THR A 181 -1.56 1.42 14.76
C THR A 181 -0.52 2.22 15.53
N GLY A 182 -0.06 1.74 16.69
CA GLY A 182 0.80 2.48 17.62
C GLY A 182 -0.02 3.20 18.70
N SER A 183 0.55 4.24 19.28
CA SER A 183 -0.11 5.10 20.27
C SER A 183 -0.23 6.53 19.75
N PRO A 184 -1.29 7.28 20.12
CA PRO A 184 -1.35 8.69 19.79
C PRO A 184 -0.16 9.44 20.39
N ILE A 185 0.39 10.38 19.61
CA ILE A 185 1.51 11.21 20.02
C ILE A 185 0.97 12.43 20.75
N ASP A 186 1.44 12.67 21.98
CA ASP A 186 1.25 13.93 22.71
C ASP A 186 2.50 14.80 22.52
N ALA A 187 2.34 15.96 21.89
CA ALA A 187 3.44 16.90 21.68
C ALA A 187 2.98 18.35 21.79
N ARG A 188 3.90 19.24 22.14
CA ARG A 188 3.70 20.68 21.93
C ARG A 188 4.14 21.00 20.50
N VAL A 189 3.18 21.35 19.66
CA VAL A 189 3.40 21.50 18.22
C VAL A 189 3.16 22.94 17.77
N ARG A 190 3.85 23.36 16.72
CA ARG A 190 3.57 24.59 15.99
C ARG A 190 2.73 24.28 14.75
N VAL A 191 1.61 24.97 14.57
CA VAL A 191 0.83 24.89 13.32
C VAL A 191 1.56 25.70 12.26
N ARG A 192 2.24 25.03 11.32
CA ARG A 192 3.07 25.69 10.31
C ARG A 192 2.25 26.18 9.12
N ARG A 193 1.30 25.38 8.66
CA ARG A 193 0.50 25.67 7.45
C ARG A 193 -0.86 25.01 7.54
N ILE A 194 -1.88 25.68 7.01
CA ILE A 194 -3.24 25.18 6.86
C ILE A 194 -3.62 25.27 5.37
N VAL A 195 -4.12 24.17 4.82
CA VAL A 195 -4.68 24.13 3.46
C VAL A 195 -6.06 23.51 3.53
N ARG A 196 -7.07 24.28 3.13
CA ARG A 196 -8.45 23.76 2.98
C ARG A 196 -8.57 23.00 1.68
N ASP A 197 -9.32 21.90 1.69
CA ASP A 197 -9.58 21.07 0.51
C ASP A 197 -8.30 20.74 -0.30
N ALA A 198 -7.28 20.24 0.40
CA ALA A 198 -5.98 19.98 -0.17
C ALA A 198 -6.00 18.77 -1.13
N HIS A 199 -5.22 18.87 -2.20
CA HIS A 199 -5.14 17.87 -3.25
C HIS A 199 -3.68 17.54 -3.59
N MET A 200 -3.45 16.29 -4.03
CA MET A 200 -2.19 15.82 -4.60
C MET A 200 -2.42 15.28 -6.01
N ARG A 201 -1.34 15.14 -6.79
CA ARG A 201 -1.42 14.55 -8.13
C ARG A 201 -1.45 13.02 -8.05
N PHE A 202 -2.08 12.41 -9.04
CA PHE A 202 -1.90 10.99 -9.35
C PHE A 202 -1.99 10.83 -10.88
N GLY A 203 -0.84 10.75 -11.54
CA GLY A 203 -0.78 10.85 -13.00
C GLY A 203 -1.37 12.17 -13.51
N GLN A 204 -2.46 12.09 -14.26
CA GLN A 204 -3.21 13.25 -14.76
C GLN A 204 -4.36 13.69 -13.84
N SER A 205 -4.67 12.91 -12.81
CA SER A 205 -5.76 13.17 -11.87
C SER A 205 -5.29 14.00 -10.67
N MET A 206 -6.24 14.66 -10.02
CA MET A 206 -6.08 15.27 -8.69
C MET A 206 -6.85 14.44 -7.67
N VAL A 207 -6.19 14.06 -6.58
CA VAL A 207 -6.78 13.27 -5.50
C VAL A 207 -6.89 14.14 -4.26
N PRO A 208 -8.09 14.29 -3.68
CA PRO A 208 -8.26 15.04 -2.44
C PRO A 208 -7.68 14.28 -1.25
N PHE A 209 -7.08 15.01 -0.32
CA PHE A 209 -6.82 14.55 1.05
C PHE A 209 -7.49 15.45 2.10
N GLY A 210 -8.41 16.31 1.66
CA GLY A 210 -9.30 17.08 2.52
C GLY A 210 -8.61 18.28 3.17
N ASP A 211 -9.22 18.81 4.22
CA ASP A 211 -8.57 19.84 5.04
C ASP A 211 -7.31 19.24 5.66
N ALA A 212 -6.20 19.95 5.53
CA ALA A 212 -4.90 19.48 5.95
C ALA A 212 -4.11 20.56 6.66
N VAL A 213 -3.30 20.14 7.62
CA VAL A 213 -2.39 21.02 8.36
C VAL A 213 -1.00 20.42 8.42
N VAL A 214 0.02 21.26 8.37
CA VAL A 214 1.38 20.88 8.77
C VAL A 214 1.57 21.28 10.22
N ILE A 215 1.85 20.31 11.07
CA ILE A 215 2.36 20.55 12.42
C ILE A 215 3.86 20.30 12.45
N GLU A 216 4.57 21.08 13.25
CA GLU A 216 6.02 20.96 13.44
C GLU A 216 6.35 20.80 14.92
N PHE A 217 7.20 19.83 15.24
CA PHE A 217 7.75 19.60 16.58
C PHE A 217 9.03 18.77 16.46
N ASP A 218 10.01 18.97 17.37
CA ASP A 218 11.27 18.21 17.42
C ASP A 218 12.02 18.09 16.07
N GLY A 219 11.89 19.11 15.21
CA GLY A 219 12.49 19.11 13.86
C GLY A 219 11.82 18.15 12.86
N ILE A 220 10.60 17.72 13.14
CA ILE A 220 9.75 16.85 12.31
C ILE A 220 8.54 17.64 11.84
N GLU A 221 8.22 17.53 10.55
CA GLU A 221 6.97 18.05 9.98
C GLU A 221 5.99 16.89 9.75
N VAL A 222 4.75 17.03 10.24
CA VAL A 222 3.70 16.02 10.03
C VAL A 222 2.51 16.68 9.36
N VAL A 223 2.10 16.12 8.23
CA VAL A 223 0.84 16.50 7.59
C VAL A 223 -0.29 15.70 8.24
N LEU A 224 -1.21 16.39 8.88
CA LEU A 224 -2.48 15.82 9.34
C LEU A 224 -3.57 16.12 8.31
N ASN A 225 -4.45 15.16 8.05
CA ASN A 225 -5.47 15.27 7.00
C ASN A 225 -6.85 14.79 7.45
N SER A 226 -7.92 15.43 6.94
CA SER A 226 -9.30 15.10 7.31
C SER A 226 -9.92 13.98 6.48
N THR A 227 -9.46 13.80 5.24
CA THR A 227 -9.94 12.75 4.33
C THR A 227 -8.90 11.66 4.21
N ARG A 228 -9.27 10.39 4.46
CA ARG A 228 -8.36 9.25 4.31
C ARG A 228 -7.79 9.23 2.89
N ALA A 229 -6.48 9.27 2.78
CA ALA A 229 -5.79 9.32 1.50
C ALA A 229 -4.49 8.54 1.59
N GLN A 230 -4.26 7.65 0.63
CA GLN A 230 -2.93 7.08 0.42
C GLN A 230 -2.03 8.13 -0.22
N CYS A 231 -0.74 8.10 0.10
CA CYS A 231 0.20 8.99 -0.56
C CYS A 231 0.50 8.46 -1.97
N PHE A 232 0.13 9.24 -2.99
CA PHE A 232 0.35 8.90 -4.39
C PHE A 232 1.57 9.58 -4.98
N ASP A 233 1.90 10.79 -4.54
CA ASP A 233 2.84 11.65 -5.25
C ASP A 233 3.47 12.68 -4.31
N ALA A 234 4.73 13.04 -4.60
CA ALA A 234 5.48 14.02 -3.83
C ALA A 234 4.88 15.44 -3.89
N SER A 235 3.99 15.73 -4.85
CA SER A 235 3.22 16.98 -4.89
C SER A 235 2.41 17.23 -3.63
N LEU A 236 2.06 16.20 -2.85
CA LEU A 236 1.48 16.39 -1.53
C LEU A 236 2.34 17.31 -0.66
N PHE A 237 3.66 17.07 -0.62
CA PHE A 237 4.57 17.87 0.20
C PHE A 237 4.63 19.31 -0.32
N ALA A 238 4.65 19.51 -1.64
CA ALA A 238 4.62 20.83 -2.25
C ALA A 238 3.32 21.59 -1.93
N THR A 239 2.16 20.94 -2.01
CA THR A 239 0.85 21.52 -1.61
C THR A 239 0.91 22.00 -0.15
N MET A 240 1.55 21.22 0.71
CA MET A 240 1.74 21.52 2.13
C MET A 240 2.96 22.42 2.42
N GLY A 241 3.63 22.95 1.39
CA GLY A 241 4.77 23.85 1.55
C GLY A 241 6.01 23.22 2.17
N ILE A 242 6.13 21.89 2.14
CA ILE A 242 7.28 21.13 2.62
C ILE A 242 8.23 20.90 1.44
N GLU A 243 9.48 21.34 1.59
CA GLU A 243 10.52 21.09 0.59
C GLU A 243 11.05 19.65 0.74
N ALA A 244 10.41 18.72 0.03
CA ALA A 244 10.68 17.29 0.13
C ALA A 244 12.15 16.92 -0.13
N LYS A 245 12.83 17.60 -1.07
CA LYS A 245 14.23 17.30 -1.41
C LYS A 245 15.23 17.74 -0.34
N SER A 246 14.82 18.65 0.54
CA SER A 246 15.66 19.10 1.67
C SER A 246 15.63 18.15 2.86
N LYS A 247 14.68 17.21 2.90
CA LYS A 247 14.48 16.31 4.02
C LYS A 247 15.51 15.20 4.07
N ARG A 248 15.81 14.75 5.28
CA ARG A 248 16.57 13.51 5.49
C ARG A 248 15.68 12.31 5.22
N LEU A 249 14.48 12.32 5.79
CA LEU A 249 13.55 11.22 5.76
C LEU A 249 12.16 11.73 5.37
N LEU A 250 11.57 11.10 4.37
CA LEU A 250 10.16 11.24 4.03
C LEU A 250 9.46 9.94 4.39
N VAL A 251 8.45 10.00 5.26
CA VAL A 251 7.61 8.84 5.61
C VAL A 251 6.26 8.99 4.95
N ILE A 252 5.82 7.96 4.22
CA ILE A 252 4.58 7.98 3.46
C ILE A 252 3.77 6.69 3.67
N LYS A 253 2.45 6.79 3.49
CA LYS A 253 1.48 5.70 3.66
C LYS A 253 1.06 5.18 2.28
N SER A 254 1.71 4.14 1.77
CA SER A 254 1.50 3.62 0.42
C SER A 254 2.24 2.31 0.18
N THR A 255 1.69 1.43 -0.66
CA THR A 255 2.33 0.14 -0.99
C THR A 255 3.08 0.15 -2.31
N ASN A 256 2.49 0.71 -3.39
CA ASN A 256 3.07 0.67 -4.74
C ASN A 256 2.86 1.96 -5.54
N HIS A 257 1.70 2.61 -5.42
CA HIS A 257 1.31 3.72 -6.30
C HIS A 257 2.21 4.96 -6.19
N PHE A 258 2.93 5.11 -5.07
CA PHE A 258 3.86 6.21 -4.84
C PHE A 258 5.15 6.11 -5.67
N PHE A 259 5.52 4.90 -6.11
CA PHE A 259 6.89 4.60 -6.55
C PHE A 259 7.34 5.52 -7.71
N ASP A 260 6.52 5.69 -8.75
CA ASP A 260 6.88 6.51 -9.93
C ASP A 260 7.21 7.97 -9.59
N SER A 261 6.55 8.53 -8.58
CA SER A 261 6.78 9.91 -8.14
C SER A 261 8.03 10.02 -7.28
N PHE A 262 8.14 9.15 -6.27
CA PHE A 262 9.17 9.26 -5.26
C PHE A 262 10.54 8.74 -5.71
N ASP A 263 10.61 7.77 -6.63
CA ASP A 263 11.89 7.27 -7.17
C ASP A 263 12.71 8.39 -7.84
N ARG A 264 12.05 9.44 -8.35
CA ARG A 264 12.70 10.60 -8.99
C ARG A 264 13.37 11.56 -8.00
N ILE A 265 13.02 11.49 -6.72
CA ILE A 265 13.56 12.37 -5.68
C ILE A 265 14.28 11.61 -4.57
N ALA A 266 13.98 10.33 -4.39
CA ALA A 266 14.55 9.50 -3.34
C ALA A 266 15.97 9.09 -3.70
N SER A 267 16.87 9.23 -2.74
CA SER A 267 18.16 8.54 -2.77
C SER A 267 18.02 7.03 -2.59
N ARG A 268 16.99 6.61 -1.85
CA ARG A 268 16.65 5.23 -1.56
C ARG A 268 15.18 5.13 -1.12
N ILE A 269 14.51 4.06 -1.52
CA ILE A 269 13.17 3.70 -1.04
C ILE A 269 13.30 2.49 -0.11
N ILE A 270 12.71 2.60 1.08
CA ILE A 270 12.65 1.55 2.09
C ILE A 270 11.18 1.18 2.32
N TYR A 271 10.86 -0.10 2.20
CA TYR A 271 9.55 -0.62 2.56
C TYR A 271 9.58 -1.05 4.03
N CYS A 272 8.68 -0.49 4.84
CA CYS A 272 8.59 -0.73 6.27
C CYS A 272 7.31 -1.50 6.59
N SER A 273 7.46 -2.62 7.28
CA SER A 273 6.33 -3.39 7.82
C SER A 273 5.97 -2.84 9.21
N ALA A 274 5.14 -1.80 9.26
CA ALA A 274 4.75 -1.16 10.51
C ALA A 274 3.32 -1.55 10.94
N GLY A 275 3.22 -2.13 12.13
CA GLY A 275 1.93 -2.47 12.73
C GLY A 275 1.14 -3.54 11.98
N THR A 276 -0.13 -3.65 12.36
CA THR A 276 -1.09 -4.61 11.79
C THR A 276 -2.49 -4.00 11.58
N PRO A 277 -2.66 -2.73 11.16
CA PRO A 277 -4.00 -2.21 10.86
C PRO A 277 -4.63 -2.85 9.62
N TYR A 278 -3.79 -3.39 8.74
CA TYR A 278 -4.18 -4.25 7.63
C TYR A 278 -3.88 -5.72 8.01
N PRO A 279 -4.79 -6.66 7.71
CA PRO A 279 -4.59 -8.09 7.95
C PRO A 279 -3.60 -8.68 6.92
N ASN A 280 -2.32 -8.40 7.13
CA ASN A 280 -1.21 -8.68 6.22
C ASN A 280 -0.63 -10.10 6.32
N GLU A 281 -1.05 -10.88 7.31
CA GLU A 281 -0.61 -12.27 7.51
C GLU A 281 -1.82 -13.23 7.42
N PRO A 282 -2.22 -13.64 6.20
CA PRO A 282 -3.42 -14.46 6.01
C PRO A 282 -3.42 -15.76 6.81
N ARG A 283 -2.24 -16.32 7.14
CA ARG A 283 -2.15 -17.55 7.95
C ARG A 283 -2.70 -17.36 9.37
N THR A 284 -2.60 -16.14 9.92
CA THR A 284 -3.01 -15.83 11.29
C THR A 284 -4.23 -14.91 11.37
N THR A 285 -4.61 -14.28 10.25
CA THR A 285 -5.80 -13.45 10.19
C THR A 285 -7.05 -14.26 10.57
N PRO A 286 -7.88 -13.77 11.51
CA PRO A 286 -9.06 -14.48 11.99
C PRO A 286 -10.25 -14.33 11.03
N TYR A 287 -10.09 -14.81 9.80
CA TYR A 287 -11.17 -14.84 8.81
C TYR A 287 -12.38 -15.63 9.33
N LEU A 288 -13.59 -15.16 9.04
CA LEU A 288 -14.83 -15.85 9.36
C LEU A 288 -15.42 -16.55 8.13
N LYS A 289 -15.26 -15.97 6.94
CA LYS A 289 -15.90 -16.41 5.69
C LYS A 289 -14.92 -16.91 4.64
N ALA A 290 -13.66 -16.49 4.70
CA ALA A 290 -12.65 -16.92 3.74
C ALA A 290 -12.56 -18.45 3.62
N PRO A 291 -12.28 -18.98 2.42
CA PRO A 291 -11.96 -20.38 2.22
C PRO A 291 -10.85 -20.83 3.17
N ARG A 292 -10.95 -22.06 3.67
CA ARG A 292 -9.95 -22.67 4.57
C ARG A 292 -8.96 -23.56 3.84
N ASP A 293 -9.24 -23.86 2.58
CA ASP A 293 -8.47 -24.73 1.70
C ASP A 293 -7.61 -23.91 0.71
N ILE A 294 -7.05 -22.79 1.15
CA ILE A 294 -6.18 -21.95 0.33
C ILE A 294 -4.82 -21.76 1.01
N TRP A 295 -3.78 -21.57 0.21
CA TRP A 295 -2.49 -21.09 0.71
C TRP A 295 -2.59 -19.58 1.07
N PRO A 296 -1.98 -19.09 2.17
CA PRO A 296 -1.13 -19.80 3.12
C PRO A 296 -1.86 -20.40 4.33
N LEU A 297 -3.19 -20.48 4.36
CA LEU A 297 -3.91 -21.11 5.48
C LEU A 297 -3.61 -22.61 5.57
N VAL A 298 -3.43 -23.26 4.42
CA VAL A 298 -2.90 -24.63 4.29
C VAL A 298 -1.74 -24.63 3.29
N ASP A 299 -0.78 -25.54 3.48
CA ASP A 299 0.45 -25.51 2.66
C ASP A 299 0.24 -26.08 1.25
N ASN A 300 -0.58 -27.14 1.13
CA ASN A 300 -0.81 -27.87 -0.12
C ASN A 300 -2.32 -28.01 -0.46
N PRO A 301 -3.01 -26.92 -0.82
CA PRO A 301 -4.45 -26.94 -1.09
C PRO A 301 -4.87 -27.70 -2.36
N HIS A 302 -3.93 -28.06 -3.24
CA HIS A 302 -4.19 -28.85 -4.45
C HIS A 302 -3.92 -30.35 -4.26
N GLU A 303 -3.37 -30.76 -3.12
CA GLU A 303 -3.22 -32.19 -2.78
C GLU A 303 -4.57 -32.74 -2.33
N LYS A 304 -4.88 -33.98 -2.73
CA LYS A 304 -6.08 -34.67 -2.21
C LYS A 304 -5.83 -35.00 -0.75
N ALA A 305 -6.79 -34.71 0.13
CA ALA A 305 -6.78 -35.24 1.48
C ALA A 305 -6.75 -36.77 1.40
N GLU A 306 -5.74 -37.38 2.02
CA GLU A 306 -5.66 -38.84 2.23
C GLU A 306 -6.76 -39.33 3.16
#